data_AF-A0AAJ4N3X4-F1
#
_entry.id   AF-A0AAJ4N3X4-F1
#
_cell.length_a   1.000
_cell.length_b   1.000
_cell.length_c   1.000
_cell.angle_alpha   90.00
_cell.angle_beta   90.00
_cell.angle_gamma   90.00
#
_symmetry.space_group_name_H-M   'P 1'
#
loop_
_entity.id
_entity.type
_entity.pdbx_description
1 polymer ?
#
loop_
_entity_poly.entity_id
_entity_poly.type
_entity_poly.pdbx_seq_one_letter_code
_entity_poly.pdbx_strand_id
1 'polypeptide(L)'
;MLSKPVKFDDGSTPAGIWLELHSTERQWKNTYVRMLNAGGSSRDIALKAIRTQHELLANLSQFSADRWRMLCDGQGWTPLGCSALSWCRGDVTFSEVAGRGKVLHWKIDPEIGSDFAALMLNPAIIPVDLSALLRTEDDDFAVALALASKPEWLPGSFVPPQGARLGLLTRAMLQAR
;
A
#
# COMPACT_ATOMS: atom_id res chain seq x y z
N MET A 1 34.49 -1.40 9.15
CA MET A 1 33.60 -1.58 10.32
C MET A 1 32.19 -1.79 9.80
N LEU A 2 31.55 -2.91 10.14
CA LEU A 2 30.13 -3.11 9.83
C LEU A 2 29.29 -2.22 10.75
N SER A 3 28.37 -1.46 10.17
CA SER A 3 27.45 -0.59 10.91
C SER A 3 26.65 -1.42 11.93
N LYS A 4 26.39 -0.87 13.13
CA LYS A 4 25.50 -1.54 14.09
C LYS A 4 24.12 -1.79 13.45
N PRO A 5 23.50 -2.96 13.68
CA PRO A 5 22.14 -3.23 13.24
C PRO A 5 21.19 -2.15 13.76
N VAL A 6 20.31 -1.64 12.90
CA VAL A 6 19.25 -0.72 13.33
C VAL A 6 18.16 -1.54 14.00
N LYS A 7 17.81 -1.14 15.23
CA LYS A 7 16.76 -1.74 16.04
C LYS A 7 15.86 -0.61 16.56
N PHE A 8 14.56 -0.77 16.42
CA PHE A 8 13.56 0.17 16.91
C PHE A 8 13.20 -0.14 18.38
N ASP A 9 12.42 0.74 19.01
CA ASP A 9 12.11 0.66 20.44
C ASP A 9 11.33 -0.61 20.81
N ASP A 10 10.46 -1.09 19.92
CA ASP A 10 9.72 -2.35 20.06
C ASP A 10 10.58 -3.59 19.79
N GLY A 11 11.85 -3.38 19.43
CA GLY A 11 12.83 -4.40 19.13
C GLY A 11 12.80 -4.96 17.72
N SER A 12 11.87 -4.48 16.86
CA SER A 12 11.87 -4.80 15.44
C SER A 12 13.06 -4.17 14.72
N THR A 13 13.36 -4.67 13.52
CA THR A 13 14.44 -4.17 12.67
C THR A 13 13.92 -3.97 11.25
N PRO A 14 14.54 -3.13 10.41
CA PRO A 14 14.09 -2.97 9.02
C PRO A 14 14.00 -4.28 8.24
N ALA A 15 14.98 -5.18 8.42
CA ALA A 15 14.96 -6.51 7.83
C ALA A 15 13.87 -7.42 8.45
N GLY A 16 13.62 -7.28 9.75
CA GLY A 16 12.52 -7.98 10.42
C GLY A 16 11.14 -7.55 9.90
N ILE A 17 10.92 -6.24 9.74
CA ILE A 17 9.69 -5.70 9.13
C ILE A 17 9.54 -6.20 7.70
N TRP A 18 10.61 -6.18 6.91
CA TRP A 18 10.60 -6.76 5.55
C TRP A 18 10.12 -8.22 5.57
N LEU A 19 10.69 -9.06 6.43
CA LEU A 19 10.31 -10.47 6.53
C LEU A 19 8.86 -10.66 6.98
N GLU A 20 8.40 -9.86 7.95
CA GLU A 20 7.04 -9.91 8.49
C GLU A 20 5.98 -9.54 7.45
N LEU A 21 6.23 -8.53 6.62
CA LEU A 21 5.30 -8.16 5.56
C LEU A 21 5.11 -9.31 4.56
N HIS A 22 6.21 -9.94 4.14
CA HIS A 22 6.17 -11.02 3.15
C HIS A 22 5.61 -12.33 3.74
N SER A 23 5.78 -12.58 5.05
CA SER A 23 5.13 -13.71 5.72
C SER A 23 3.62 -13.49 5.84
N THR A 24 3.21 -12.26 6.21
CA THR A 24 1.81 -11.87 6.41
C THR A 24 1.01 -11.86 5.12
N GLU A 25 1.59 -11.40 4.01
CA GLU A 25 0.92 -11.37 2.71
C GLU A 25 0.30 -12.72 2.32
N ARG A 26 1.03 -13.82 2.59
CA ARG A 26 0.54 -15.18 2.30
C ARG A 26 -0.67 -15.57 3.14
N GLN A 27 -0.74 -15.08 4.37
CA GLN A 27 -1.85 -15.34 5.28
C GLN A 27 -3.04 -14.42 4.97
N TRP A 28 -2.77 -13.20 4.53
CA TRP A 28 -3.76 -12.17 4.26
C TRP A 28 -4.84 -12.65 3.29
N LYS A 29 -4.43 -13.16 2.14
CA LYS A 29 -5.33 -13.60 1.06
C LYS A 29 -6.30 -14.71 1.50
N ASN A 30 -5.84 -15.63 2.33
CA ASN A 30 -6.63 -16.80 2.73
C ASN A 30 -7.64 -16.49 3.86
N THR A 31 -7.36 -15.46 4.66
CA THR A 31 -8.10 -15.22 5.91
C THR A 31 -8.87 -13.90 5.85
N TYR A 32 -8.18 -12.79 5.59
CA TYR A 32 -8.73 -11.46 5.86
C TYR A 32 -9.52 -10.87 4.69
N VAL A 33 -9.24 -11.26 3.45
CA VAL A 33 -10.01 -10.82 2.27
C VAL A 33 -11.49 -11.20 2.40
N ARG A 34 -11.76 -12.45 2.77
CA ARG A 34 -13.14 -12.92 3.01
C ARG A 34 -13.81 -12.18 4.15
N MET A 35 -13.07 -11.91 5.24
CA MET A 35 -13.60 -11.20 6.41
C MET A 35 -13.95 -9.74 6.09
N LEU A 36 -13.11 -9.06 5.30
CA LEU A 36 -13.32 -7.68 4.87
C LEU A 36 -14.61 -7.52 4.05
N ASN A 37 -14.92 -8.52 3.22
CA ASN A 37 -16.08 -8.55 2.33
C ASN A 37 -17.35 -9.15 2.98
N ALA A 38 -17.24 -9.81 4.14
CA ALA A 38 -18.39 -10.40 4.86
C ALA A 38 -19.26 -9.38 5.63
N GLY A 39 -18.78 -8.15 5.82
CA GLY A 39 -19.47 -7.11 6.59
C GLY A 39 -19.47 -7.36 8.11
N GLY A 40 -20.10 -6.45 8.86
CA GLY A 40 -20.24 -6.52 10.32
C GLY A 40 -18.91 -6.68 11.08
N SER A 41 -18.93 -7.45 12.16
CA SER A 41 -17.75 -7.66 13.03
C SER A 41 -16.55 -8.31 12.32
N SER A 42 -16.78 -9.11 11.27
CA SER A 42 -15.70 -9.71 10.48
C SER A 42 -14.89 -8.65 9.75
N ARG A 43 -15.57 -7.64 9.19
CA ARG A 43 -14.92 -6.49 8.54
C ARG A 43 -14.08 -5.69 9.54
N ASP A 44 -14.61 -5.44 10.74
CA ASP A 44 -13.90 -4.69 11.78
C ASP A 44 -12.61 -5.40 12.23
N ILE A 45 -12.62 -6.73 12.29
CA ILE A 45 -11.44 -7.54 12.60
C ILE A 45 -10.38 -7.39 11.49
N ALA A 46 -10.78 -7.48 10.22
CA ALA A 46 -9.86 -7.30 9.10
C ALA A 46 -9.25 -5.88 9.08
N LEU A 47 -10.07 -4.85 9.29
CA LEU A 47 -9.59 -3.46 9.38
C LEU A 47 -8.65 -3.26 10.58
N LYS A 48 -8.91 -3.91 11.71
CA LYS A 48 -8.00 -3.88 12.86
C LYS A 48 -6.65 -4.52 12.54
N ALA A 49 -6.65 -5.66 11.82
CA ALA A 49 -5.41 -6.31 11.41
C ALA A 49 -4.55 -5.41 10.50
N ILE A 50 -5.18 -4.66 9.57
CA ILE A 50 -4.47 -3.65 8.75
C ILE A 50 -3.82 -2.60 9.64
N ARG A 51 -4.56 -2.03 10.60
CA ARG A 51 -4.02 -1.01 11.51
C ARG A 51 -2.84 -1.52 12.32
N THR A 52 -2.88 -2.76 12.79
CA THR A 52 -1.73 -3.36 13.51
C THR A 52 -0.49 -3.48 12.62
N GLN A 53 -0.66 -3.78 11.33
CA GLN A 53 0.47 -3.77 10.39
C GLN A 53 1.00 -2.34 10.13
N HIS A 54 0.11 -1.34 10.07
CA HIS A 54 0.50 0.07 10.00
C HIS A 54 1.29 0.52 11.23
N GLU A 55 0.92 0.08 12.43
CA GLU A 55 1.66 0.36 13.66
C GLU A 55 3.11 -0.17 13.58
N LEU A 56 3.31 -1.38 13.05
CA LEU A 56 4.65 -1.92 12.79
C LEU A 56 5.42 -1.11 11.75
N LEU A 57 4.77 -0.75 10.64
CA LEU A 57 5.37 0.04 9.56
C LEU A 57 5.75 1.46 10.02
N ALA A 58 5.01 2.04 10.98
CA ALA A 58 5.29 3.36 11.53
C ALA A 58 6.69 3.46 12.16
N ASN A 59 7.28 2.35 12.62
CA ASN A 59 8.67 2.31 13.08
C ASN A 59 9.67 2.72 11.98
N LEU A 60 9.35 2.48 10.70
CA LEU A 60 10.21 2.87 9.57
C LEU A 60 10.35 4.39 9.45
N SER A 61 9.51 5.20 10.10
CA SER A 61 9.63 6.66 10.14
C SER A 61 10.98 7.14 10.71
N GLN A 62 11.68 6.28 11.44
CA GLN A 62 13.02 6.54 11.98
C GLN A 62 14.14 6.07 11.05
N PHE A 63 13.84 5.26 10.04
CA PHE A 63 14.79 4.66 9.11
C PHE A 63 14.87 5.44 7.79
N SER A 64 16.08 5.68 7.31
CA SER A 64 16.30 6.44 6.07
C SER A 64 15.69 5.73 4.86
N ALA A 65 14.93 6.47 4.05
CA ALA A 65 14.41 6.01 2.77
C ALA A 65 15.52 5.50 1.84
N ASP A 66 16.68 6.16 1.79
CA ASP A 66 17.82 5.70 0.98
C ASP A 66 18.36 4.36 1.44
N ARG A 67 18.46 4.15 2.76
CA ARG A 67 18.88 2.85 3.29
C ARG A 67 17.83 1.76 3.04
N TRP A 68 16.55 2.11 3.01
CA TRP A 68 15.50 1.19 2.61
C TRP A 68 15.58 0.83 1.12
N ARG A 69 15.83 1.81 0.25
CA ARG A 69 16.11 1.58 -1.17
C ARG A 69 17.28 0.62 -1.36
N MET A 70 18.40 0.84 -0.65
CA MET A 70 19.54 -0.08 -0.68
C MET A 70 19.19 -1.50 -0.21
N LEU A 71 18.33 -1.63 0.81
CA LEU A 71 17.83 -2.94 1.25
C LEU A 71 17.00 -3.60 0.14
N CYS A 72 16.11 -2.86 -0.52
CA CYS A 72 15.32 -3.35 -1.64
C CYS A 72 16.20 -3.71 -2.86
N ASP A 73 17.25 -2.93 -3.14
CA ASP A 73 18.20 -3.23 -4.21
C ASP A 73 18.95 -4.55 -3.94
N GLY A 74 19.26 -4.84 -2.68
CA GLY A 74 19.92 -6.09 -2.28
C GLY A 74 19.00 -7.31 -2.16
N GLN A 75 17.77 -7.13 -1.69
CA GLN A 75 16.78 -8.22 -1.49
C GLN A 75 15.90 -8.46 -2.73
N GLY A 76 15.88 -7.51 -3.65
CA GLY A 76 14.92 -7.45 -4.75
C GLY A 76 13.72 -6.57 -4.39
N TRP A 77 13.37 -5.67 -5.30
CA TRP A 77 12.21 -4.81 -5.15
C TRP A 77 10.90 -5.62 -5.28
N THR A 78 9.95 -5.36 -4.37
CA THR A 78 8.62 -5.96 -4.37
C THR A 78 7.56 -4.88 -4.11
N PRO A 79 6.28 -5.15 -4.43
CA PRO A 79 5.15 -4.31 -4.01
C PRO A 79 5.18 -3.92 -2.53
N LEU A 80 5.49 -4.87 -1.64
CA LEU A 80 5.62 -4.61 -0.21
C LEU A 80 6.81 -3.72 0.12
N GLY A 81 7.94 -3.91 -0.56
CA GLY A 81 9.09 -3.03 -0.46
C GLY A 81 8.79 -1.59 -0.86
N CYS A 82 8.02 -1.40 -1.95
CA CYS A 82 7.54 -0.08 -2.37
C CYS A 82 6.58 0.53 -1.34
N SER A 83 5.67 -0.26 -0.79
CA SER A 83 4.69 0.20 0.18
C SER A 83 5.36 0.60 1.49
N ALA A 84 6.28 -0.20 2.00
CA ALA A 84 7.08 0.11 3.19
C ALA A 84 8.00 1.33 3.01
N LEU A 85 8.48 1.61 1.79
CA LEU A 85 9.27 2.82 1.51
C LEU A 85 8.48 4.09 1.87
N SER A 86 7.15 4.10 1.70
CA SER A 86 6.30 5.25 2.04
C SER A 86 6.25 5.62 3.53
N TRP A 87 6.72 4.71 4.39
CA TRP A 87 6.81 4.94 5.83
C TRP A 87 8.20 5.42 6.26
N CYS A 88 9.19 5.34 5.38
CA CYS A 88 10.57 5.68 5.71
C CYS A 88 10.77 7.19 5.87
N ARG A 89 11.79 7.57 6.66
CA ARG A 89 12.21 8.96 6.82
C ARG A 89 12.74 9.54 5.51
N GLY A 90 12.14 10.64 5.09
CA GLY A 90 12.49 11.42 3.90
C GLY A 90 11.24 11.86 3.15
N ASP A 91 11.43 12.61 2.06
CA ASP A 91 10.32 13.12 1.24
C ASP A 91 9.83 12.07 0.22
N VAL A 92 9.45 10.88 0.71
CA VAL A 92 8.89 9.82 -0.14
C VAL A 92 7.46 10.21 -0.52
N THR A 93 7.20 10.29 -1.82
CA THR A 93 5.89 10.70 -2.34
C THR A 93 5.10 9.50 -2.88
N PHE A 94 3.78 9.68 -2.98
CA PHE A 94 2.91 8.70 -3.65
C PHE A 94 3.31 8.46 -5.11
N SER A 95 3.71 9.52 -5.83
CA SER A 95 4.18 9.41 -7.20
C SER A 95 5.45 8.55 -7.30
N GLU A 96 6.38 8.66 -6.35
CA GLU A 96 7.57 7.79 -6.33
C GLU A 96 7.17 6.32 -6.16
N VAL A 97 6.31 6.02 -5.18
CA VAL A 97 5.86 4.65 -4.89
C VAL A 97 5.11 4.07 -6.10
N ALA A 98 4.20 4.84 -6.70
CA ALA A 98 3.47 4.44 -7.89
C ALA A 98 4.39 4.22 -9.10
N GLY A 99 5.37 5.11 -9.29
CA GLY A 99 6.39 4.99 -10.34
C GLY A 99 7.21 3.70 -10.20
N ARG A 100 7.64 3.37 -8.98
CA ARG A 100 8.34 2.11 -8.70
C ARG A 100 7.43 0.89 -8.92
N GLY A 101 6.19 0.94 -8.45
CA GLY A 101 5.21 -0.14 -8.67
C GLY A 101 5.01 -0.48 -10.15
N LYS A 102 4.99 0.54 -11.02
CA LYS A 102 4.93 0.36 -12.48
C LYS A 102 6.16 -0.34 -13.05
N VAL A 103 7.36 0.08 -12.64
CA VAL A 103 8.63 -0.55 -13.06
C VAL A 103 8.69 -2.02 -12.66
N LEU A 104 8.07 -2.37 -11.53
CA LEU A 104 7.96 -3.75 -11.05
C LEU A 104 6.85 -4.57 -11.72
N HIS A 105 6.07 -3.96 -12.61
CA HIS A 105 4.86 -4.56 -13.18
C HIS A 105 3.91 -5.10 -12.09
N TRP A 106 3.77 -4.36 -10.99
CA TRP A 106 2.86 -4.69 -9.91
C TRP A 106 1.43 -4.82 -10.47
N LYS A 107 0.84 -6.00 -10.32
CA LYS A 107 -0.54 -6.28 -10.67
C LYS A 107 -1.46 -6.06 -9.48
N ILE A 108 -2.24 -4.99 -9.52
CA ILE A 108 -3.26 -4.72 -8.51
C ILE A 108 -4.47 -5.59 -8.79
N ASP A 109 -4.93 -6.31 -7.76
CA ASP A 109 -6.16 -7.08 -7.82
C ASP A 109 -7.37 -6.14 -7.59
N PRO A 110 -8.37 -6.14 -8.49
CA PRO A 110 -9.56 -5.33 -8.31
C PRO A 110 -10.43 -5.68 -7.08
N GLU A 111 -10.33 -6.90 -6.54
CA GLU A 111 -11.10 -7.32 -5.38
C GLU A 111 -10.73 -6.49 -4.12
N ILE A 112 -11.74 -6.05 -3.37
CA ILE A 112 -11.54 -5.20 -2.20
C ILE A 112 -10.66 -5.91 -1.17
N GLY A 113 -9.51 -5.28 -0.89
CA GLY A 113 -8.53 -5.76 0.08
C GLY A 113 -7.72 -6.97 -0.37
N SER A 114 -7.84 -7.42 -1.62
CA SER A 114 -7.01 -8.52 -2.14
C SER A 114 -5.52 -8.13 -2.25
N ASP A 115 -5.26 -6.89 -2.63
CA ASP A 115 -3.89 -6.36 -2.73
C ASP A 115 -3.35 -5.92 -1.37
N PHE A 116 -2.73 -6.85 -0.65
CA PHE A 116 -2.13 -6.58 0.65
C PHE A 116 -1.06 -5.49 0.60
N ALA A 117 -0.23 -5.44 -0.44
CA ALA A 117 0.79 -4.42 -0.54
C ALA A 117 0.17 -3.02 -0.64
N ALA A 118 -0.91 -2.87 -1.42
CA ALA A 118 -1.60 -1.59 -1.52
C ALA A 118 -2.18 -1.14 -0.18
N LEU A 119 -2.72 -2.08 0.61
CA LEU A 119 -3.19 -1.82 1.97
C LEU A 119 -2.09 -1.34 2.91
N MET A 120 -0.83 -1.69 2.65
CA MET A 120 0.34 -1.33 3.47
C MET A 120 0.95 0.02 3.11
N LEU A 121 0.44 0.74 2.11
CA LEU A 121 0.89 2.12 1.86
C LEU A 121 0.60 3.01 3.06
N ASN A 122 1.48 3.97 3.32
CA ASN A 122 1.29 5.00 4.33
C ASN A 122 0.08 5.87 3.96
N PRO A 123 -0.99 5.88 4.78
CA PRO A 123 -2.19 6.68 4.54
C PRO A 123 -1.89 8.17 4.34
N ALA A 124 -0.84 8.69 4.97
CA ALA A 124 -0.50 10.11 4.93
C ALA A 124 -0.05 10.59 3.54
N ILE A 125 0.48 9.70 2.70
CA ILE A 125 0.94 10.07 1.36
C ILE A 125 -0.14 9.87 0.29
N ILE A 126 -1.19 9.10 0.60
CA ILE A 126 -2.21 8.72 -0.38
C ILE A 126 -3.09 9.93 -0.68
N PRO A 127 -3.26 10.31 -1.96
CA PRO A 127 -4.08 11.47 -2.32
C PRO A 127 -5.52 11.35 -1.80
N VAL A 128 -5.98 12.42 -1.15
CA VAL A 128 -7.37 12.52 -0.67
C VAL A 128 -8.31 12.73 -1.86
N ASP A 129 -7.97 13.65 -2.77
CA ASP A 129 -8.71 13.90 -4.00
C ASP A 129 -8.21 13.02 -5.14
N LEU A 130 -8.84 11.85 -5.32
CA LEU A 130 -8.58 10.96 -6.45
C LEU A 130 -8.90 11.61 -7.80
N SER A 131 -9.77 12.63 -7.82
CA SER A 131 -10.10 13.39 -9.03
C SER A 131 -8.94 14.26 -9.49
N ALA A 132 -8.03 14.65 -8.60
CA ALA A 132 -6.80 15.34 -8.96
C ALA A 132 -5.85 14.40 -9.72
N LEU A 133 -5.75 13.12 -9.32
CA LEU A 133 -4.97 12.10 -10.02
C LEU A 133 -5.49 11.82 -11.45
N LEU A 134 -6.80 11.91 -11.64
CA LEU A 134 -7.42 11.73 -12.96
C LEU A 134 -7.24 12.93 -13.91
N ARG A 135 -6.90 14.11 -13.37
CA ARG A 135 -6.73 15.35 -14.15
C ARG A 135 -5.33 15.52 -14.73
N THR A 136 -4.35 14.76 -14.23
CA THR A 136 -2.94 14.87 -14.64
C THR A 136 -2.54 13.93 -15.79
N GLU A 137 -3.53 13.34 -16.48
CA GLU A 137 -3.37 12.29 -17.53
C GLU A 137 -2.73 10.97 -17.05
N ASP A 138 -3.43 9.87 -17.36
CA ASP A 138 -2.96 8.49 -17.53
C ASP A 138 -1.96 7.88 -16.54
N ASP A 139 -2.37 7.78 -15.28
CA ASP A 139 -1.80 6.74 -14.41
C ASP A 139 -2.91 5.89 -13.79
N ASP A 140 -3.58 5.09 -14.65
CA ASP A 140 -4.59 4.09 -14.25
C ASP A 140 -4.07 3.22 -13.09
N PHE A 141 -2.76 2.92 -13.09
CA PHE A 141 -2.11 2.22 -12.00
C PHE A 141 -2.08 3.05 -10.70
N ALA A 142 -1.68 4.32 -10.73
CA ALA A 142 -1.66 5.16 -9.53
C ALA A 142 -3.07 5.39 -8.95
N VAL A 143 -4.08 5.58 -9.80
CA VAL A 143 -5.48 5.68 -9.34
C VAL A 143 -5.93 4.37 -8.72
N ALA A 144 -5.68 3.25 -9.39
CA ALA A 144 -5.95 1.92 -8.86
C ALA A 144 -5.23 1.66 -7.52
N LEU A 145 -3.98 2.08 -7.38
CA LEU A 145 -3.20 1.92 -6.16
C LEU A 145 -3.81 2.72 -5.01
N ALA A 146 -4.18 3.98 -5.27
CA ALA A 146 -4.83 4.82 -4.28
C ALA A 146 -6.20 4.25 -3.88
N LEU A 147 -6.95 3.67 -4.82
CA LEU A 147 -8.18 2.95 -4.52
C LEU A 147 -7.90 1.73 -3.64
N ALA A 148 -6.97 0.88 -4.03
CA ALA A 148 -6.67 -0.40 -3.38
C ALA A 148 -6.22 -0.19 -1.93
N SER A 149 -5.53 0.91 -1.65
CA SER A 149 -5.11 1.30 -0.30
C SER A 149 -6.24 1.72 0.65
N LYS A 150 -7.45 1.97 0.15
CA LYS A 150 -8.62 2.44 0.93
C LYS A 150 -9.73 1.39 0.91
N PRO A 151 -9.63 0.31 1.71
CA PRO A 151 -10.65 -0.76 1.73
C PRO A 151 -11.99 -0.30 2.32
N GLU A 152 -11.98 0.71 3.18
CA GLU A 152 -13.19 1.33 3.74
C GLU A 152 -13.96 2.24 2.78
N TRP A 153 -13.37 2.60 1.63
CA TRP A 153 -13.96 3.58 0.75
C TRP A 153 -15.17 3.02 -0.01
N LEU A 154 -16.33 3.62 0.27
CA LEU A 154 -17.65 3.20 -0.23
C LEU A 154 -18.00 3.87 -1.58
N PRO A 155 -18.69 3.17 -2.50
CA PRO A 155 -19.00 3.60 -3.88
C PRO A 155 -19.77 4.91 -4.06
N GLY A 156 -20.27 5.55 -3.01
CA GLY A 156 -21.12 6.74 -3.12
C GLY A 156 -20.37 8.07 -3.17
N SER A 157 -19.08 8.11 -2.83
CA SER A 157 -18.33 9.36 -2.68
C SER A 157 -17.45 9.73 -3.87
N PHE A 158 -17.28 8.81 -4.82
CA PHE A 158 -16.50 9.06 -6.02
C PHE A 158 -17.36 9.38 -7.21
N VAL A 159 -17.28 10.63 -7.64
CA VAL A 159 -17.78 11.02 -8.95
C VAL A 159 -16.56 11.39 -9.77
N PRO A 160 -16.17 10.57 -10.78
CA PRO A 160 -15.08 10.95 -11.66
C PRO A 160 -15.41 12.30 -12.32
N PRO A 161 -14.42 13.18 -12.54
CA PRO A 161 -14.65 14.44 -13.24
C PRO A 161 -15.36 14.23 -14.57
N GLN A 162 -16.23 15.17 -14.96
CA GLN A 162 -16.84 15.15 -16.29
C GLN A 162 -15.73 15.09 -17.36
N GLY A 163 -15.81 14.09 -18.25
CA GLY A 163 -14.84 13.87 -19.31
C GLY A 163 -13.59 13.07 -18.92
N ALA A 164 -13.43 12.66 -17.66
CA ALA A 164 -12.32 11.79 -17.25
C ALA A 164 -12.44 10.41 -17.91
N ARG A 165 -11.39 9.97 -18.59
CA ARG A 165 -11.28 8.60 -19.11
C ARG A 165 -10.65 7.72 -18.04
N LEU A 166 -11.48 6.97 -17.32
CA LEU A 166 -10.98 5.95 -16.40
C LEU A 166 -10.31 4.82 -17.20
N GLY A 167 -9.14 4.36 -16.78
CA GLY A 167 -8.53 3.16 -17.36
C GLY A 167 -9.27 1.88 -16.96
N LEU A 168 -8.87 0.76 -17.55
CA LEU A 168 -9.58 -0.52 -17.37
C LEU A 168 -9.49 -1.01 -15.93
N LEU A 169 -8.33 -0.86 -15.29
CA LEU A 169 -8.12 -1.32 -13.92
C LEU A 169 -8.96 -0.49 -12.93
N THR A 170 -8.91 0.84 -13.04
CA THR A 170 -9.73 1.73 -12.22
C THR A 170 -11.23 1.42 -12.37
N ARG A 171 -11.71 1.15 -13.58
CA ARG A 171 -13.11 0.76 -13.81
C ARG A 171 -13.45 -0.54 -13.10
N ALA A 172 -12.61 -1.57 -13.23
CA ALA A 172 -12.83 -2.85 -12.57
C ALA A 172 -12.88 -2.70 -11.04
N MET A 173 -11.99 -1.88 -10.47
CA MET A 173 -11.97 -1.58 -9.04
C MET A 173 -13.20 -0.86 -8.52
N LEU A 174 -13.75 0.08 -9.31
CA LEU A 174 -14.98 0.79 -8.95
C LEU A 174 -16.21 -0.12 -9.06
N GLN A 175 -16.21 -1.09 -9.97
CA GLN A 175 -17.29 -2.07 -10.11
C GLN A 175 -17.29 -3.12 -8.98
N ALA A 176 -16.13 -3.42 -8.40
CA ALA A 176 -15.98 -4.41 -7.34
C ALA A 176 -16.37 -3.89 -5.94
N ARG A 177 -16.68 -2.59 -5.81
CA ARG A 177 -17.02 -1.93 -4.52
C ARG A 177 -18.51 -1.74 -4.37
#